data_AF-A0A177ARI5-F1
#
_entry.id   AF-A0A177ARI5-F1
#
_cell.length_a   1.000
_cell.length_b   1.000
_cell.length_c   1.000
_cell.angle_alpha   90.00
_cell.angle_beta   90.00
_cell.angle_gamma   90.00
#
_symmetry.space_group_name_H-M   'P 1'
#
loop_
_entity.id
_entity.type
_entity.pdbx_description
1 polymer ?
#
loop_
_entity_poly.entity_id
_entity_poly.type
_entity_poly.pdbx_seq_one_letter_code
_entity_poly.pdbx_strand_id
1 'polypeptide(L)'
;MLIALLSIFINNQENKMDFCFKKTILRFVNFSNYEKMSLRFENMTLVNKKRLYVTENIYNIHAILMFQREFAQRLVAKPGDKVYCRLSVNAQLLSRVSLLIKVGKNNFKPPPKVESNVVRIEPIKPAPIINYKQFDILLRICFNRKNKLISSGFKSGNVMEMIEQNWNIHLKYLPQEEQKKLKNKSGKDMLDLVLSDGFENSRSRTTSIDSFLRLLSNLNEKGIHFA
;
A
#
# COMPACT_ATOMS: atom_id res chain seq x y z
N MET A 1 17.97 -2.93 -11.75
CA MET A 1 17.30 -3.15 -10.45
C MET A 1 17.30 -1.82 -9.69
N LEU A 2 16.23 -1.57 -8.94
CA LEU A 2 15.74 -0.29 -8.45
C LEU A 2 16.68 0.49 -7.50
N ILE A 3 16.39 1.80 -7.35
CA ILE A 3 16.71 2.73 -6.23
C ILE A 3 17.87 3.73 -6.43
N ALA A 4 17.52 5.02 -6.39
CA ALA A 4 18.15 6.07 -5.55
C ALA A 4 17.09 7.18 -5.43
N LEU A 5 16.34 7.27 -4.34
CA LEU A 5 16.65 7.92 -3.05
C LEU A 5 16.95 9.42 -3.19
N LEU A 6 15.89 10.19 -2.91
CA LEU A 6 15.91 11.59 -2.56
C LEU A 6 16.08 11.70 -1.03
N SER A 7 16.96 12.58 -0.59
CA SER A 7 17.07 13.02 0.79
C SER A 7 16.46 14.41 0.89
N ILE A 8 15.44 14.62 1.73
CA ILE A 8 15.15 15.91 2.36
C ILE A 8 14.57 15.63 3.75
N PHE A 9 15.16 16.24 4.76
CA PHE A 9 14.62 16.41 6.12
C PHE A 9 15.05 17.81 6.58
N ILE A 10 14.12 18.65 7.06
CA ILE A 10 14.34 19.65 8.14
C ILE A 10 12.98 19.79 8.87
N ASN A 11 12.72 19.23 10.05
CA ASN A 11 13.14 19.53 11.45
C ASN A 11 12.25 20.57 12.17
N ASN A 12 11.40 20.18 13.12
CA ASN A 12 11.65 20.30 14.57
C ASN A 12 10.47 19.81 15.43
N GLN A 13 10.83 19.03 16.45
CA GLN A 13 10.15 18.73 17.71
C GLN A 13 8.80 17.97 17.68
N GLU A 14 8.87 16.75 18.21
CA GLU A 14 7.79 15.97 18.83
C GLU A 14 6.53 15.71 18.00
N ASN A 15 6.56 14.68 17.14
CA ASN A 15 5.43 13.77 16.91
C ASN A 15 5.91 12.58 16.08
N LYS A 16 6.37 11.53 16.78
CA LYS A 16 6.85 10.27 16.17
C LYS A 16 5.68 9.55 15.48
N MET A 17 5.57 9.68 14.16
CA MET A 17 4.85 8.74 13.30
C MET A 17 5.80 7.61 12.91
N ASP A 18 5.83 6.57 13.74
CA ASP A 18 6.57 5.32 13.50
C ASP A 18 5.90 4.51 12.37
N PHE A 19 6.36 4.72 11.13
CA PHE A 19 6.09 3.77 10.03
C PHE A 19 7.07 2.61 10.09
N CYS A 20 6.76 1.63 10.96
CA CYS A 20 7.55 0.43 11.16
C CYS A 20 7.35 -0.58 10.00
N PHE A 21 8.05 -0.39 8.88
CA PHE A 21 8.17 -1.38 7.81
C PHE A 21 9.39 -2.31 8.02
N LYS A 22 9.33 -3.22 8.99
CA LYS A 22 10.24 -4.37 9.03
C LYS A 22 9.74 -5.34 7.94
N LYS A 23 10.35 -5.49 6.75
CA LYS A 23 11.73 -5.95 6.48
C LYS A 23 12.23 -5.60 5.04
N THR A 24 11.81 -4.48 4.42
CA THR A 24 12.35 -4.06 3.09
C THR A 24 12.41 -2.54 2.85
N ILE A 25 12.17 -1.67 3.84
CA ILE A 25 12.02 -0.23 3.56
C ILE A 25 13.04 0.62 4.34
N LEU A 26 13.90 1.28 3.55
CA LEU A 26 14.57 2.56 3.75
C LEU A 26 14.85 2.99 5.21
N ARG A 27 16.08 2.71 5.67
CA ARG A 27 16.76 3.50 6.71
C ARG A 27 17.33 4.77 6.07
N PHE A 28 17.07 5.94 6.64
CA PHE A 28 17.75 7.18 6.27
C PHE A 28 18.60 7.69 7.43
N VAL A 29 19.83 8.06 7.10
CA VAL A 29 20.84 8.68 7.96
C VAL A 29 20.91 10.17 7.62
N ASN A 30 21.25 10.97 8.63
CA ASN A 30 21.33 12.43 8.67
C ASN A 30 22.34 13.02 7.66
N PHE A 31 21.99 14.14 7.00
CA PHE A 31 22.89 14.86 6.08
C PHE A 31 22.83 16.38 6.31
N SER A 32 23.61 16.84 7.27
CA SER A 32 23.97 18.25 7.49
C SER A 32 25.34 18.52 6.86
N ASN A 33 25.39 19.43 5.88
CA ASN A 33 26.54 20.10 5.24
C ASN A 33 26.57 19.87 3.72
N TYR A 34 26.24 20.90 2.93
CA TYR A 34 27.11 21.54 1.93
C TYR A 34 26.37 22.65 1.17
N GLU A 35 27.10 23.74 0.93
CA GLU A 35 26.68 25.06 0.47
C GLU A 35 26.56 25.21 -1.08
N LYS A 36 25.81 26.26 -1.46
CA LYS A 36 25.91 27.18 -2.63
C LYS A 36 25.07 26.99 -3.92
N MET A 37 24.49 28.16 -4.27
CA MET A 37 24.07 28.74 -5.57
C MET A 37 22.69 28.35 -6.15
N SER A 38 21.62 29.15 -5.96
CA SER A 38 21.19 30.42 -6.64
C SER A 38 20.81 30.20 -8.12
N LEU A 39 19.64 30.54 -8.71
CA LEU A 39 18.70 31.65 -8.50
C LEU A 39 17.33 31.39 -9.21
N ARG A 40 16.39 32.30 -8.91
CA ARG A 40 14.94 32.38 -9.19
C ARG A 40 14.45 32.11 -10.63
N PHE A 41 13.54 31.13 -10.74
CA PHE A 41 12.18 31.31 -11.27
C PHE A 41 11.26 30.80 -10.14
N GLU A 42 10.29 31.60 -9.69
CA GLU A 42 9.89 31.66 -8.27
C GLU A 42 9.55 30.37 -7.50
N ASN A 43 9.43 29.18 -8.10
CA ASN A 43 9.50 27.90 -7.38
C ASN A 43 9.92 26.70 -8.26
N MET A 44 11.02 26.80 -9.03
CA MET A 44 11.54 25.64 -9.76
C MET A 44 13.08 25.63 -9.86
N THR A 45 13.72 24.58 -9.32
CA THR A 45 15.16 24.33 -9.49
C THR A 45 15.43 22.95 -10.09
N LEU A 46 16.14 22.93 -11.21
CA LEU A 46 16.70 21.74 -11.88
C LEU A 46 18.02 21.30 -11.23
N VAL A 47 18.21 19.99 -11.02
CA VAL A 47 19.54 19.35 -10.93
C VAL A 47 19.39 17.94 -11.50
N ASN A 48 20.47 17.51 -12.12
CA ASN A 48 20.53 16.29 -12.89
C ASN A 48 20.48 15.01 -12.05
N LYS A 49 19.95 13.98 -12.73
CA LYS A 49 19.85 12.54 -12.39
C LYS A 49 18.89 12.21 -11.22
N LYS A 50 17.64 11.85 -11.56
CA LYS A 50 16.58 11.21 -10.71
C LYS A 50 15.69 12.12 -9.84
N ARG A 51 15.18 13.26 -10.34
CA ARG A 51 14.50 14.24 -9.47
C ARG A 51 13.00 14.05 -9.22
N LEU A 52 12.68 14.03 -7.92
CA LEU A 52 11.42 14.37 -7.26
C LEU A 52 11.24 15.90 -7.25
N TYR A 53 10.00 16.37 -7.33
CA TYR A 53 9.63 17.74 -7.00
C TYR A 53 8.59 17.71 -5.86
N VAL A 54 8.91 18.36 -4.74
CA VAL A 54 7.97 18.57 -3.63
C VAL A 54 7.64 20.05 -3.62
N THR A 55 6.36 20.38 -3.78
CA THR A 55 5.88 21.76 -3.70
C THR A 55 5.07 21.89 -2.43
N GLU A 56 5.54 22.70 -1.49
CA GLU A 56 4.78 23.04 -0.29
C GLU A 56 3.91 24.26 -0.58
N ASN A 57 2.60 24.03 -0.60
CA ASN A 57 1.62 25.10 -0.45
C ASN A 57 0.95 24.85 0.90
N ILE A 58 0.86 25.88 1.74
CA ILE A 58 0.67 25.84 3.21
C ILE A 58 -0.56 25.02 3.68
N TYR A 59 -1.46 24.63 2.77
CA TYR A 59 -2.66 23.82 3.07
C TYR A 59 -2.72 22.45 2.37
N ASN A 60 -1.90 22.17 1.35
CA ASN A 60 -2.01 20.95 0.52
C ASN A 60 -0.64 20.35 0.19
N ILE A 61 -0.13 19.48 1.07
CA ILE A 61 1.10 18.70 0.84
C ILE A 61 0.84 17.69 -0.28
N HIS A 62 1.59 17.81 -1.38
CA HIS A 62 1.57 16.84 -2.47
C HIS A 62 2.97 16.66 -3.07
N ALA A 63 3.22 15.48 -3.61
CA ALA A 63 4.47 15.12 -4.27
C ALA A 63 4.26 14.97 -5.77
N ILE A 64 5.15 15.56 -6.57
CA ILE A 64 5.18 15.41 -8.03
C ILE A 64 6.37 14.54 -8.40
N LEU A 65 6.08 13.31 -8.80
CA LEU A 65 7.03 12.23 -9.01
C LEU A 65 7.05 11.82 -10.47
N MET A 66 8.22 11.50 -11.01
CA MET A 66 8.33 10.90 -12.34
C MET A 66 8.66 9.42 -12.23
N PHE A 67 7.87 8.59 -12.92
CA PHE A 67 8.04 7.14 -12.97
C PHE A 67 8.07 6.64 -14.41
N GLN A 68 8.57 5.42 -14.61
CA GLN A 68 8.36 4.71 -15.86
C GLN A 68 6.86 4.53 -16.13
N ARG A 69 6.44 4.62 -17.40
CA ARG A 69 5.03 4.61 -17.82
C ARG A 69 4.23 3.46 -17.21
N GLU A 70 4.74 2.22 -17.26
CA GLU A 70 4.03 1.06 -16.73
C GLU A 70 3.83 1.15 -15.21
N PHE A 71 4.84 1.63 -14.48
CA PHE A 71 4.75 1.81 -13.03
C PHE A 71 3.74 2.89 -12.66
N ALA A 72 3.78 4.02 -13.35
CA ALA A 72 2.81 5.10 -13.18
C ALA A 72 1.37 4.63 -13.46
N GLN A 73 1.17 3.85 -14.52
CA GLN A 73 -0.13 3.25 -14.86
C GLN A 73 -0.62 2.29 -13.77
N ARG A 74 0.27 1.49 -13.16
CA ARG A 74 -0.09 0.62 -12.03
C ARG A 74 -0.52 1.42 -10.80
N LEU A 75 0.11 2.56 -10.51
CA LEU A 75 -0.26 3.39 -9.36
C LEU A 75 -1.70 3.94 -9.47
N VAL A 76 -2.12 4.38 -10.66
CA VAL A 76 -3.46 4.95 -10.89
C VAL A 76 -4.51 3.94 -11.35
N ALA A 77 -4.13 2.66 -11.50
CA ALA A 77 -5.02 1.63 -12.00
C ALA A 77 -6.25 1.46 -11.10
N LYS A 78 -7.43 1.36 -11.71
CA LYS A 78 -8.71 1.15 -11.02
C LYS A 78 -9.08 -0.34 -11.00
N PRO A 79 -9.99 -0.77 -10.11
CA PRO A 79 -10.52 -2.13 -10.14
C PRO A 79 -11.08 -2.48 -11.53
N GLY A 80 -10.72 -3.65 -12.04
CA GLY A 80 -11.05 -4.13 -13.39
C GLY A 80 -9.90 -3.95 -14.39
N ASP A 81 -9.05 -2.95 -14.22
CA ASP A 81 -7.95 -2.65 -15.14
C ASP A 81 -6.96 -3.82 -15.23
N LYS A 82 -6.40 -4.01 -16.43
CA LYS A 82 -5.40 -5.07 -16.68
C LYS A 82 -4.19 -4.93 -15.75
N VAL A 83 -3.77 -3.69 -15.50
CA VAL A 83 -2.61 -3.33 -14.67
C VAL A 83 -2.94 -3.14 -13.18
N TYR A 84 -4.20 -3.32 -12.77
CA TYR A 84 -4.59 -3.28 -11.35
C TYR A 84 -3.87 -4.37 -10.56
N CYS A 85 -3.26 -3.98 -9.44
CA CYS A 85 -2.46 -4.85 -8.60
C CYS A 85 -2.39 -4.33 -7.16
N ARG A 86 -1.69 -5.06 -6.27
CA ARG A 86 -1.49 -4.68 -4.86
C ARG A 86 -0.92 -3.27 -4.69
N LEU A 87 -0.01 -2.85 -5.60
CA LEU A 87 0.55 -1.49 -5.57
C LEU A 87 -0.53 -0.43 -5.76
N SER A 88 -1.49 -0.66 -6.65
CA SER A 88 -2.62 0.24 -6.91
C SER A 88 -3.42 0.47 -5.63
N VAL A 89 -3.79 -0.63 -4.96
CA VAL A 89 -4.58 -0.59 -3.72
C VAL A 89 -3.82 0.13 -2.60
N ASN A 90 -2.57 -0.26 -2.34
CA ASN A 90 -1.77 0.33 -1.26
C ASN A 90 -1.51 1.84 -1.48
N ALA A 91 -1.23 2.24 -2.72
CA ALA A 91 -1.01 3.65 -3.03
C ALA A 91 -2.30 4.47 -2.85
N GLN A 92 -3.42 3.97 -3.38
CA GLN A 92 -4.69 4.67 -3.36
C GLN A 92 -5.38 4.67 -1.99
N LEU A 93 -5.05 3.71 -1.12
CA LEU A 93 -5.52 3.66 0.26
C LEU A 93 -5.05 4.85 1.09
N LEU A 94 -3.79 5.27 0.88
CA LEU A 94 -3.16 6.32 1.68
C LEU A 94 -3.09 7.67 0.95
N SER A 95 -3.36 7.69 -0.35
CA SER A 95 -3.16 8.88 -1.18
C SER A 95 -4.06 8.94 -2.40
N ARG A 96 -4.38 10.16 -2.83
CA ARG A 96 -4.95 10.44 -4.15
C ARG A 96 -3.81 10.48 -5.17
N VAL A 97 -3.87 9.60 -6.16
CA VAL A 97 -2.83 9.49 -7.20
C VAL A 97 -3.41 9.90 -8.55
N SER A 98 -2.76 10.83 -9.23
CA SER A 98 -3.18 11.30 -10.56
C SER A 98 -2.01 11.35 -11.54
N LEU A 99 -2.26 10.99 -12.81
CA LEU A 99 -1.31 11.18 -13.90
C LEU A 99 -1.42 12.64 -14.38
N LEU A 100 -0.29 13.36 -14.40
CA LEU A 100 -0.26 14.73 -14.89
C LEU A 100 0.11 14.76 -16.38
N ILE A 101 1.30 14.29 -16.72
CA ILE A 101 1.88 14.49 -18.06
C ILE A 101 2.67 13.23 -18.49
N LYS A 102 2.65 12.92 -19.78
CA LYS A 102 3.51 11.89 -20.41
C LYS A 102 4.81 12.55 -20.88
N VAL A 103 5.95 11.96 -20.55
CA VAL A 103 7.28 12.45 -20.93
C VAL A 103 7.93 11.44 -21.87
N GLY A 104 8.11 11.85 -23.13
CA GLY A 104 8.76 11.03 -24.15
C GLY A 104 10.24 10.78 -23.82
N LYS A 105 10.76 9.62 -24.25
CA LYS A 105 12.16 9.21 -24.05
C LYS A 105 13.20 10.18 -24.62
N ASN A 106 12.83 10.95 -25.65
CA ASN A 106 13.71 11.93 -26.31
C ASN A 106 14.02 13.14 -25.42
N ASN A 107 13.27 13.33 -24.33
CA ASN A 107 13.51 14.41 -23.36
C ASN A 107 14.62 14.07 -22.34
N PHE A 108 15.26 12.91 -22.47
CA PHE A 108 16.30 12.45 -21.55
C PHE A 108 17.63 12.27 -22.29
N LYS A 109 18.74 12.51 -21.58
CA LYS A 109 20.11 12.29 -22.08
C LYS A 109 20.91 11.48 -21.05
N PRO A 110 21.34 10.23 -21.35
CA PRO A 110 20.97 9.43 -22.53
C PRO A 110 19.49 9.01 -22.53
N PRO A 111 18.90 8.72 -23.71
CA PRO A 111 17.50 8.32 -23.79
C PRO A 111 17.26 6.94 -23.16
N PRO A 112 16.26 6.78 -22.27
CA PRO A 112 15.89 5.50 -21.70
C PRO A 112 15.16 4.62 -22.73
N LYS A 113 15.08 3.31 -22.44
CA LYS A 113 14.36 2.34 -23.27
C LYS A 113 12.83 2.49 -23.24
N VAL A 114 12.30 3.12 -22.19
CA VAL A 114 10.86 3.22 -21.93
C VAL A 114 10.43 4.67 -21.69
N GLU A 115 9.16 4.95 -21.95
CA GLU A 115 8.56 6.26 -21.65
C GLU A 115 8.38 6.48 -20.15
N SER A 116 8.24 7.75 -19.77
CA SER A 116 8.00 8.17 -18.39
C SER A 116 6.68 8.93 -18.25
N ASN A 117 6.14 8.98 -17.04
CA ASN A 117 4.96 9.74 -16.67
C ASN A 117 5.25 10.52 -15.39
N VAL A 118 4.75 11.75 -15.34
CA VAL A 118 4.70 12.56 -14.12
C VAL A 118 3.39 12.26 -13.40
N VAL A 119 3.48 11.99 -12.10
CA VAL A 119 2.42 11.56 -11.21
C VAL A 119 2.36 12.50 -10.02
N ARG A 120 1.16 12.97 -9.68
CA ARG A 120 0.89 13.70 -8.45
C ARG A 120 0.34 12.74 -7.40
N ILE A 121 0.93 12.76 -6.21
CA ILE A 121 0.54 11.96 -5.06
C ILE A 121 0.18 12.90 -3.92
N GLU A 122 -1.06 12.84 -3.45
CA GLU A 122 -1.56 13.65 -2.34
C GLU A 122 -1.98 12.73 -1.20
N PRO A 123 -1.32 12.75 -0.04
CA PRO A 123 -1.76 11.96 1.12
C PRO A 123 -3.21 12.30 1.51
N ILE A 124 -4.02 11.29 1.80
CA ILE A 124 -5.37 11.48 2.33
C ILE A 124 -5.27 11.98 3.77
N LYS A 125 -6.00 13.05 4.09
CA LYS A 125 -6.07 13.65 5.43
C LYS A 125 -7.54 13.72 5.90
N PRO A 126 -7.86 13.28 7.12
CA PRO A 126 -6.99 12.53 8.03
C PRO A 126 -6.59 11.16 7.44
N ALA A 127 -5.47 10.60 7.90
CA ALA A 127 -5.07 9.26 7.47
C ALA A 127 -6.13 8.23 7.91
N PRO A 128 -6.43 7.20 7.08
CA PRO A 128 -7.39 6.18 7.46
C PRO A 128 -6.89 5.39 8.67
N ILE A 129 -7.77 5.18 9.65
CA ILE A 129 -7.47 4.40 10.85
C ILE A 129 -7.55 2.92 10.50
N ILE A 130 -6.43 2.33 10.08
CA ILE A 130 -6.35 0.93 9.67
C ILE A 130 -5.09 0.26 10.21
N ASN A 131 -5.17 -1.04 10.52
CA ASN A 131 -3.97 -1.84 10.75
C ASN A 131 -3.31 -2.16 9.41
N TYR A 132 -2.37 -1.32 8.99
CA TYR A 132 -1.69 -1.44 7.70
C TYR A 132 -0.99 -2.80 7.54
N LYS A 133 -0.42 -3.36 8.62
CA LYS A 133 0.28 -4.64 8.57
C LYS A 133 -0.68 -5.77 8.20
N GLN A 134 -1.83 -5.83 8.84
CA GLN A 134 -2.86 -6.82 8.51
C GLN A 134 -3.40 -6.62 7.10
N PHE A 135 -3.66 -5.37 6.71
CA PHE A 135 -4.16 -5.06 5.37
C PHE A 135 -3.17 -5.46 4.27
N ASP A 136 -1.87 -5.19 4.42
CA ASP A 136 -0.87 -5.62 3.43
C ASP A 136 -0.78 -7.16 3.33
N ILE A 137 -0.89 -7.89 4.45
CA ILE A 137 -0.92 -9.37 4.43
C ILE A 137 -2.17 -9.88 3.72
N LEU A 138 -3.35 -9.32 4.01
CA LEU A 138 -4.60 -9.64 3.31
C LEU A 138 -4.44 -9.44 1.81
N LEU A 139 -3.90 -8.30 1.38
CA LEU A 139 -3.69 -8.01 -0.03
C LEU A 139 -2.66 -8.95 -0.66
N ARG A 140 -1.62 -9.38 0.06
CA ARG A 140 -0.66 -10.38 -0.45
C ARG A 140 -1.38 -11.70 -0.76
N ILE A 141 -2.25 -12.17 0.13
CA ILE A 141 -3.04 -13.39 -0.09
C ILE A 141 -3.97 -13.21 -1.30
N CYS A 142 -4.71 -12.10 -1.34
CA CYS A 142 -5.69 -11.83 -2.40
C CYS A 142 -5.04 -11.64 -3.78
N PHE A 143 -3.93 -10.92 -3.87
CA PHE A 143 -3.29 -10.59 -5.16
C PHE A 143 -2.29 -11.64 -5.66
N ASN A 144 -2.00 -12.70 -4.87
CA ASN A 144 -1.13 -13.80 -5.31
C ASN A 144 -1.66 -14.43 -6.63
N ARG A 145 -2.98 -14.62 -6.72
CA ARG A 145 -3.66 -15.07 -7.94
C ARG A 145 -4.87 -14.18 -8.26
N LYS A 146 -4.60 -12.92 -8.63
CA LYS A 146 -5.63 -11.86 -8.79
C LYS A 146 -6.84 -12.19 -9.70
N ASN A 147 -6.68 -13.13 -10.64
CA ASN A 147 -7.74 -13.54 -11.57
C ASN A 147 -8.60 -14.71 -11.06
N LYS A 148 -8.18 -15.39 -9.97
CA LYS A 148 -8.95 -16.45 -9.31
C LYS A 148 -9.84 -15.84 -8.23
N LEU A 149 -10.79 -16.64 -7.73
CA LEU A 149 -11.64 -16.24 -6.62
C LEU A 149 -10.80 -15.95 -5.37
N ILE A 150 -11.19 -14.95 -4.58
CA ILE A 150 -10.51 -14.59 -3.33
C ILE A 150 -10.46 -15.80 -2.40
N SER A 151 -11.55 -16.57 -2.31
CA SER A 151 -11.64 -17.82 -1.54
C SER A 151 -10.52 -18.82 -1.89
N SER A 152 -10.11 -18.90 -3.15
CA SER A 152 -9.02 -19.80 -3.59
C SER A 152 -7.64 -19.37 -3.10
N GLY A 153 -7.46 -18.08 -2.77
CA GLY A 153 -6.23 -17.57 -2.17
C GLY A 153 -6.06 -18.04 -0.73
N PHE A 154 -7.15 -18.04 0.02
CA PHE A 154 -7.16 -18.46 1.42
C PHE A 154 -7.01 -19.97 1.60
N LYS A 155 -7.58 -20.77 0.69
CA LYS A 155 -7.50 -22.26 0.72
C LYS A 155 -6.10 -22.83 0.45
N SER A 156 -5.06 -22.01 0.31
CA SER A 156 -3.68 -22.48 0.21
C SER A 156 -3.20 -23.05 1.54
N GLY A 157 -2.52 -24.20 1.54
CA GLY A 157 -2.08 -24.89 2.76
C GLY A 157 -1.38 -23.96 3.77
N ASN A 158 -0.35 -23.24 3.34
CA ASN A 158 0.39 -22.32 4.20
C ASN A 158 -0.47 -21.17 4.76
N VAL A 159 -1.47 -20.70 4.00
CA VAL A 159 -2.35 -19.62 4.44
C VAL A 159 -3.36 -20.15 5.46
N MET A 160 -3.92 -21.32 5.22
CA MET A 160 -4.82 -21.99 6.15
C MET A 160 -4.11 -22.33 7.47
N GLU A 161 -2.89 -22.84 7.41
CA GLU A 161 -2.10 -23.14 8.60
C GLU A 161 -1.86 -21.88 9.44
N MET A 162 -1.47 -20.77 8.80
CA MET A 162 -1.31 -19.48 9.46
C MET A 162 -2.62 -19.00 10.10
N ILE A 163 -3.76 -19.14 9.41
CA ILE A 163 -5.08 -18.75 9.95
C ILE A 163 -5.44 -19.59 11.17
N GLU A 164 -5.26 -20.91 11.11
CA GLU A 164 -5.53 -21.79 12.25
C GLU A 164 -4.63 -21.50 13.45
N GLN A 165 -3.34 -21.22 13.21
CA GLN A 165 -2.42 -20.82 14.27
C GLN A 165 -2.86 -19.51 14.94
N ASN A 166 -3.17 -18.49 14.14
CA ASN A 166 -3.62 -17.18 14.65
C ASN A 166 -4.98 -17.28 15.36
N TRP A 167 -5.89 -18.11 14.85
CA TRP A 167 -7.18 -18.40 15.48
C TRP A 167 -7.02 -19.04 16.86
N ASN A 168 -6.16 -20.06 16.97
CA ASN A 168 -5.87 -20.72 18.25
C ASN A 168 -5.25 -19.76 19.27
N ILE A 169 -4.43 -18.81 18.81
CA ILE A 169 -3.89 -17.75 19.66
C ILE A 169 -5.03 -16.82 20.12
N HIS A 170 -5.87 -16.35 19.19
CA HIS A 170 -7.01 -15.49 19.49
C HIS A 170 -7.95 -16.12 20.54
N LEU A 171 -8.33 -17.39 20.35
CA LEU A 171 -9.19 -18.13 21.29
C LEU A 171 -8.63 -18.13 22.72
N LYS A 172 -7.31 -18.26 22.90
CA LYS A 172 -6.68 -18.27 24.24
C LYS A 172 -6.82 -16.94 24.98
N TYR A 173 -6.94 -15.83 24.25
CA TYR A 173 -7.08 -14.49 24.84
C TYR A 173 -8.54 -14.08 25.08
N LEU A 174 -9.51 -14.84 24.59
CA LEU A 174 -10.93 -14.56 24.85
C LEU A 174 -11.34 -14.91 26.28
N PRO A 175 -12.39 -14.27 26.84
CA PRO A 175 -12.99 -14.69 28.10
C PRO A 175 -13.47 -16.15 28.06
N GLN A 176 -13.44 -16.83 29.21
CA GLN A 176 -13.79 -18.27 29.30
C GLN A 176 -15.20 -18.60 28.74
N GLU A 177 -16.15 -17.68 28.86
CA GLU A 177 -17.50 -17.86 28.33
C GLU A 177 -17.52 -17.93 26.80
N GLU A 178 -16.75 -17.06 26.14
CA GLU A 178 -16.63 -17.05 24.68
C GLU A 178 -15.82 -18.24 24.18
N GLN A 179 -14.76 -18.64 24.91
CA GLN A 179 -14.02 -19.85 24.61
C GLN A 179 -14.92 -21.09 24.59
N LYS A 180 -15.85 -21.22 25.54
CA LYS A 180 -16.81 -22.34 25.56
C LYS A 180 -17.74 -22.33 24.34
N LYS A 181 -18.22 -21.16 23.93
CA LYS A 181 -19.08 -21.01 22.73
C LYS A 181 -18.35 -21.37 21.44
N LEU A 182 -17.06 -21.05 21.37
CA LEU A 182 -16.25 -21.22 20.15
C LEU A 182 -15.39 -22.49 20.15
N LYS A 183 -15.45 -23.32 21.20
CA LYS A 183 -14.58 -24.50 21.40
C LYS A 183 -14.56 -25.48 20.21
N ASN A 184 -15.66 -25.60 19.49
CA ASN A 184 -15.81 -26.53 18.37
C ASN A 184 -15.64 -25.86 16.99
N LYS A 185 -15.24 -24.59 16.94
CA LYS A 185 -15.05 -23.84 15.69
C LYS A 185 -13.56 -23.75 15.34
N SER A 186 -13.24 -24.06 14.09
CA SER A 186 -11.91 -23.88 13.51
C SER A 186 -11.78 -22.51 12.84
N GLY A 187 -10.53 -22.06 12.62
CA GLY A 187 -10.27 -20.84 11.87
C GLY A 187 -10.82 -20.92 10.45
N LYS A 188 -10.82 -22.12 9.86
CA LYS A 188 -11.45 -22.42 8.58
C LYS A 188 -12.96 -22.20 8.61
N ASP A 189 -13.67 -22.67 9.63
CA ASP A 189 -15.12 -22.48 9.71
C ASP A 189 -15.47 -21.00 9.76
N MET A 190 -14.70 -20.23 10.54
CA MET A 190 -14.86 -18.78 10.65
C MET A 190 -14.54 -18.07 9.34
N LEU A 191 -13.52 -18.52 8.62
CA LEU A 191 -13.16 -17.99 7.31
C LEU A 191 -14.27 -18.26 6.27
N ASP A 192 -14.78 -19.48 6.22
CA ASP A 192 -15.83 -19.87 5.28
C ASP A 192 -17.14 -19.09 5.54
N LEU A 193 -17.44 -18.75 6.80
CA LEU A 193 -18.52 -17.82 7.16
C LEU A 193 -18.30 -16.41 6.59
N VAL A 194 -17.08 -15.87 6.70
CA VAL A 194 -16.78 -14.53 6.16
C VAL A 194 -16.80 -14.53 4.63
N LEU A 195 -16.30 -15.59 3.99
CA LEU A 195 -16.23 -15.66 2.53
C LEU A 195 -17.60 -15.88 1.90
N SER A 196 -18.50 -16.62 2.56
CA SER A 196 -19.88 -16.79 2.09
C SER A 196 -20.69 -15.48 2.21
N ASP A 197 -20.32 -14.59 3.12
CA ASP A 197 -20.90 -13.25 3.27
C ASP A 197 -20.35 -12.25 2.22
N GLY A 198 -20.74 -12.43 0.96
CA GLY A 198 -20.51 -11.45 -0.11
C GLY A 198 -19.16 -11.53 -0.83
N PHE A 199 -18.29 -12.50 -0.51
CA PHE A 199 -16.98 -12.67 -1.15
C PHE A 199 -16.81 -13.97 -1.96
N GLU A 200 -17.83 -14.82 -2.04
CA GLU A 200 -17.76 -16.14 -2.66
C GLU A 200 -17.29 -16.09 -4.13
N ASN A 201 -17.89 -15.17 -4.90
CA ASN A 201 -17.61 -14.97 -6.32
C ASN A 201 -16.65 -13.80 -6.60
N SER A 202 -16.14 -13.15 -5.55
CA SER A 202 -15.29 -11.98 -5.66
C SER A 202 -13.88 -12.34 -6.13
N ARG A 203 -13.30 -11.46 -6.97
CA ARG A 203 -11.94 -11.60 -7.51
C ARG A 203 -11.15 -10.33 -7.26
N SER A 204 -9.92 -10.47 -6.78
CA SER A 204 -9.06 -9.33 -6.42
C SER A 204 -8.83 -8.34 -7.56
N ARG A 205 -8.92 -8.79 -8.83
CA ARG A 205 -8.82 -7.90 -9.99
C ARG A 205 -9.93 -6.84 -10.06
N THR A 206 -11.13 -7.15 -9.59
CA THR A 206 -12.31 -6.26 -9.70
C THR A 206 -12.76 -5.70 -8.36
N THR A 207 -12.19 -6.18 -7.25
CA THR A 207 -12.51 -5.73 -5.89
C THR A 207 -11.93 -4.33 -5.62
N SER A 208 -12.77 -3.44 -5.08
CA SER A 208 -12.40 -2.08 -4.67
C SER A 208 -11.69 -2.06 -3.31
N ILE A 209 -11.10 -0.92 -2.97
CA ILE A 209 -10.43 -0.70 -1.67
C ILE A 209 -11.44 -0.88 -0.52
N ASP A 210 -12.63 -0.30 -0.65
CA ASP A 210 -13.69 -0.41 0.37
C ASP A 210 -14.11 -1.86 0.60
N SER A 211 -14.22 -2.66 -0.47
CA SER A 211 -14.52 -4.09 -0.33
C SER A 211 -13.40 -4.85 0.37
N PHE A 212 -12.12 -4.51 0.14
CA PHE A 212 -11.02 -5.10 0.92
C PHE A 212 -11.03 -4.67 2.39
N LEU A 213 -11.40 -3.43 2.67
CA LEU A 213 -11.55 -2.94 4.05
C LEU A 213 -12.69 -3.65 4.77
N ARG A 214 -13.83 -3.84 4.10
CA ARG A 214 -14.95 -4.65 4.61
C ARG A 214 -14.53 -6.09 4.87
N LEU A 215 -13.81 -6.72 3.93
CA LEU A 215 -13.28 -8.07 4.12
C LEU A 215 -12.39 -8.14 5.36
N LEU A 216 -11.48 -7.18 5.54
CA LEU A 216 -10.61 -7.13 6.72
C LEU A 216 -11.42 -6.95 8.02
N SER A 217 -12.43 -6.08 8.02
CA SER A 217 -13.33 -5.87 9.17
C SER A 217 -14.04 -7.17 9.54
N ASN A 218 -14.67 -7.83 8.57
CA ASN A 218 -15.41 -9.07 8.79
C ASN A 218 -14.50 -10.19 9.32
N LEU A 219 -13.26 -10.29 8.81
CA LEU A 219 -12.27 -11.25 9.33
C LEU A 219 -11.90 -10.94 10.78
N ASN A 220 -11.63 -9.68 11.09
CA ASN A 220 -11.28 -9.26 12.45
C ASN A 220 -12.43 -9.45 13.45
N GLU A 221 -13.67 -9.18 13.05
CA GLU A 221 -14.88 -9.44 13.84
C GLU A 221 -15.09 -10.92 14.12
N LYS A 222 -14.65 -11.80 13.23
CA LYS A 222 -14.64 -13.25 13.44
C LYS A 222 -13.37 -13.78 14.10
N GLY A 223 -12.51 -12.91 14.62
CA GLY A 223 -11.28 -13.29 15.34
C GLY A 223 -10.15 -13.80 14.46
N ILE A 224 -10.24 -13.60 13.14
CA ILE A 224 -9.18 -13.95 12.18
C ILE A 224 -8.27 -12.75 12.00
N HIS A 225 -7.05 -12.86 12.51
CA HIS A 225 -6.04 -11.81 12.43
C HIS A 225 -4.82 -12.25 11.62
N PHE A 226 -4.12 -11.28 11.03
CA PHE A 226 -2.88 -11.49 10.27
C PHE A 226 -1.69 -10.87 11.02
N ALA A 227 -0.95 -11.68 11.77
CA ALA A 227 0.22 -11.24 12.54
C ALA A 227 1.55 -11.49 11.81
#